data_AF-A0A7S2NUT4-F1
#
_entry.id   AF-A0A7S2NUT4-F1
#
_cell.length_a   1.000
_cell.length_b   1.000
_cell.length_c   1.000
_cell.angle_alpha   90.00
_cell.angle_beta   90.00
_cell.angle_gamma   90.00
#
_symmetry.space_group_name_H-M   'P 1'
#
loop_
_entity.id
_entity.type
_entity.pdbx_description
1 polymer ?
#
loop_
_entity_poly.entity_id
_entity_poly.type
_entity_poly.pdbx_seq_one_letter_code
_entity_poly.pdbx_strand_id
1 'polypeptide(L)'
;GLPDEGTFAWVDQFLAKNPKHVELSGRMILDWAEKSGVSRQGGFKGRSSNDLPDTTFGCPELDDGTIRRALYTIAPLQERNYVVMEVKSNLMEEERKAMLARFPSASFKKVAMVTVGDPPGDFKRKAQAVYLAEKQETLNKSHELQKLEKLRKKELEKAKKQAEKSRKKAEREQKRKLEEARKKLEEDKKKEAEAAAGEEAKDGAEAKKEEEAKTAEKKEEEKKEEDDDEDVEEEEEEEEDDD
;
A
#
# COMPACT_ATOMS: atom_id res chain seq x y z
N GLY A 1 27.49 23.92 -10.68
CA GLY A 1 26.45 23.09 -11.29
C GLY A 1 25.13 23.81 -11.21
N LEU A 2 24.20 23.50 -12.11
CA LEU A 2 22.81 23.98 -12.06
C LEU A 2 21.96 23.10 -11.11
N PRO A 3 20.80 23.59 -10.66
CA PRO A 3 19.87 22.82 -9.83
C PRO A 3 19.44 21.52 -10.54
N ASP A 4 19.40 20.41 -9.80
CA ASP A 4 18.97 19.08 -10.26
C ASP A 4 19.70 18.48 -11.49
N GLU A 5 20.77 19.12 -11.97
CA GLU A 5 21.61 18.62 -13.07
C GLU A 5 22.78 17.75 -12.58
N GLY A 6 22.57 16.98 -11.50
CA GLY A 6 23.58 16.05 -10.97
C GLY A 6 24.64 16.69 -10.06
N THR A 7 24.45 17.94 -9.64
CA THR A 7 25.38 18.61 -8.71
C THR A 7 25.53 17.82 -7.39
N PHE A 8 24.44 17.30 -6.84
CA PHE A 8 24.46 16.48 -5.63
C PHE A 8 25.06 15.08 -5.86
N ALA A 9 24.81 14.48 -7.03
CA ALA A 9 25.46 13.22 -7.42
C ALA A 9 26.99 13.37 -7.52
N TRP A 10 27.48 14.56 -7.90
CA TRP A 10 28.92 14.86 -7.84
C TRP A 10 29.45 14.90 -6.41
N VAL A 11 28.71 15.53 -5.49
CA VAL A 11 29.09 15.56 -4.07
C VAL A 11 29.13 14.15 -3.48
N ASP A 12 28.13 13.32 -3.78
CA ASP A 12 28.10 11.93 -3.32
C ASP A 12 29.31 11.13 -3.83
N GLN A 13 29.66 11.29 -5.10
CA GLN A 13 30.86 10.67 -5.67
C GLN A 13 32.16 11.22 -5.07
N PHE A 14 32.21 12.52 -4.76
CA PHE A 14 33.36 13.14 -4.13
C PHE A 14 33.57 12.60 -2.72
N LEU A 15 32.51 12.56 -1.89
CA LEU A 15 32.55 12.07 -0.52
C LEU A 15 32.89 10.58 -0.46
N ALA A 16 32.36 9.77 -1.39
CA ALA A 16 32.69 8.35 -1.50
C ALA A 16 34.21 8.12 -1.76
N LYS A 17 34.83 9.01 -2.55
CA LYS A 17 36.29 8.97 -2.80
C LYS A 17 37.10 9.62 -1.69
N ASN A 18 36.50 10.53 -0.92
CA ASN A 18 37.15 11.35 0.08
C ASN A 18 36.44 11.24 1.44
N PRO A 19 36.47 10.07 2.09
CA PRO A 19 35.68 9.79 3.30
C PRO A 19 36.05 10.65 4.51
N LYS A 20 37.19 11.35 4.47
CA LYS A 20 37.61 12.32 5.50
C LYS A 20 36.92 13.68 5.38
N HIS A 21 36.18 13.92 4.30
CA HIS A 21 35.42 15.16 4.12
C HIS A 21 34.02 15.00 4.69
N VAL A 22 33.54 16.05 5.34
CA VAL A 22 32.18 16.15 5.87
C VAL A 22 31.41 17.13 5.00
N GLU A 23 30.23 16.72 4.54
CA GLU A 23 29.33 17.63 3.83
C GLU A 23 28.78 18.70 4.79
N LEU A 24 28.59 19.92 4.31
CA LEU A 24 27.77 20.94 4.95
C LEU A 24 26.75 21.42 3.92
N SER A 25 25.51 20.98 4.08
CA SER A 25 24.40 21.28 3.16
C SER A 25 23.05 21.12 3.87
N GLY A 26 21.98 21.59 3.23
CA GLY A 26 20.62 21.40 3.74
C GLY A 26 20.21 19.93 3.85
N ARG A 27 20.57 19.10 2.86
CA ARG A 27 20.26 17.65 2.88
C ARG A 27 20.98 16.91 4.02
N MET A 28 22.18 17.34 4.40
CA MET A 28 22.89 16.76 5.55
C MET A 28 22.16 17.07 6.86
N ILE A 29 21.61 18.28 7.01
CA ILE A 29 20.81 18.63 8.20
C ILE A 29 19.58 17.74 8.32
N LEU A 30 18.89 17.47 7.20
CA LEU A 30 17.76 16.53 7.19
C LEU A 30 18.17 15.12 7.59
N ASP A 31 19.25 14.59 7.00
CA ASP A 31 19.76 13.26 7.34
C ASP A 31 20.18 13.16 8.82
N TRP A 32 20.79 14.22 9.36
CA TRP A 32 21.13 14.27 10.77
C TRP A 32 19.88 14.30 11.67
N ALA A 33 18.86 15.07 11.31
CA ALA A 33 17.58 15.10 12.03
C ALA A 33 16.88 13.73 12.00
N GLU A 34 16.87 13.05 10.85
CA GLU A 34 16.31 11.69 10.70
C GLU A 34 17.01 10.70 11.62
N LYS A 35 18.34 10.68 11.60
CA LYS A 35 19.15 9.81 12.45
C LYS A 35 19.04 10.13 13.94
N SER A 36 18.74 11.37 14.27
CA SER A 36 18.53 11.82 15.65
C SER A 36 17.12 11.53 16.17
N GLY A 37 16.25 10.91 15.36
CA GLY A 37 14.90 10.54 15.75
C GLY A 37 13.90 11.70 15.74
N VAL A 38 14.24 12.82 15.09
CA VAL A 38 13.30 13.94 14.92
C VAL A 38 12.21 13.49 13.94
N SER A 39 10.94 13.73 14.29
CA SER A 39 9.84 13.48 13.36
C SER A 39 9.67 14.66 12.41
N ARG A 40 9.34 14.39 11.15
CA ARG A 40 9.05 15.40 10.12
C ARG A 40 7.71 15.10 9.46
N GLN A 41 6.86 16.12 9.34
CA GLN A 41 5.58 15.97 8.65
C GLN A 41 5.82 15.58 7.18
N GLY A 42 5.20 14.50 6.72
CA GLY A 42 5.43 13.95 5.37
C GLY A 42 6.71 13.12 5.21
N GLY A 43 7.44 12.89 6.30
CA GLY A 43 8.66 12.06 6.31
C GLY A 43 9.90 12.75 5.70
N PHE A 44 11.02 12.03 5.66
CA PHE A 44 12.31 12.55 5.20
C PHE A 44 12.60 12.33 3.71
N LYS A 45 11.84 11.41 3.08
CA LYS A 45 11.95 11.06 1.66
C LYS A 45 11.35 12.13 0.74
N GLY A 46 10.26 12.78 1.17
CA GLY A 46 9.64 13.88 0.41
C GLY A 46 10.38 15.19 0.64
N ARG A 47 10.98 15.77 -0.40
CA ARG A 47 11.68 17.05 -0.33
C ARG A 47 11.26 17.92 -1.52
N SER A 48 11.02 19.19 -1.26
CA SER A 48 10.70 20.20 -2.29
C SER A 48 11.92 20.61 -3.11
N SER A 49 13.12 20.45 -2.55
CA SER A 49 14.40 20.78 -3.17
C SER A 49 15.51 19.86 -2.67
N ASN A 50 16.47 19.54 -3.53
CA ASN A 50 17.70 18.85 -3.13
C ASN A 50 18.74 19.80 -2.50
N ASP A 51 18.65 21.10 -2.81
CA ASP A 51 19.61 22.11 -2.36
C ASP A 51 19.26 22.67 -0.98
N LEU A 52 18.06 23.23 -0.88
CA LEU A 52 17.50 23.79 0.34
C LEU A 52 16.16 23.11 0.60
N PRO A 53 16.19 21.86 1.08
CA PRO A 53 14.96 21.15 1.41
C PRO A 53 14.24 21.83 2.58
N ASP A 54 12.92 21.80 2.57
CA ASP A 54 12.12 22.39 3.65
C ASP A 54 12.39 21.70 4.99
N THR A 55 12.74 22.49 5.99
CA THR A 55 12.83 22.09 7.39
C THR A 55 11.48 22.39 8.04
N THR A 56 10.58 21.40 8.03
CA THR A 56 9.22 21.45 8.60
C THR A 56 9.09 20.41 9.71
N PHE A 57 9.95 20.54 10.70
CA PHE A 57 9.99 19.67 11.87
C PHE A 57 8.93 20.05 12.91
N GLY A 58 8.30 21.22 12.77
CA GLY A 58 7.35 21.76 13.75
C GLY A 58 8.05 22.35 14.96
N CYS A 59 9.35 22.64 14.84
CA CYS A 59 10.20 23.20 15.89
C CYS A 59 10.89 24.45 15.33
N PRO A 60 10.55 25.65 15.81
CA PRO A 60 11.08 26.90 15.26
C PRO A 60 12.61 26.93 15.15
N GLU A 61 13.31 26.36 16.12
CA GLU A 61 14.76 26.31 16.21
C GLU A 61 15.40 25.42 15.12
N LEU A 62 14.66 24.41 14.64
CA LEU A 62 15.07 23.57 13.52
C LEU A 62 14.63 24.14 12.17
N ASP A 63 13.53 24.91 12.16
CA ASP A 63 12.81 25.32 10.95
C ASP A 63 13.22 26.70 10.42
N ASP A 64 13.76 27.59 11.26
CA ASP A 64 14.10 28.98 10.91
C ASP A 64 15.53 29.16 10.35
N GLY A 65 16.25 28.05 10.10
CA GLY A 65 17.63 28.06 9.62
C GLY A 65 18.69 28.39 10.70
N THR A 66 18.31 28.48 11.97
CA THR A 66 19.24 28.68 13.10
C THR A 66 20.29 27.59 13.18
N ILE A 67 19.92 26.32 12.97
CA ILE A 67 20.89 25.22 12.96
C ILE A 67 21.92 25.37 11.84
N ARG A 68 21.47 25.73 10.64
CA ARG A 68 22.39 25.96 9.52
C ARG A 68 23.38 27.07 9.87
N ARG A 69 22.90 28.18 10.45
CA ARG A 69 23.78 29.27 10.93
C ARG A 69 24.75 28.78 12.01
N ALA A 70 24.28 28.02 12.99
CA ALA A 70 25.10 27.48 14.07
C ALA A 70 26.20 26.53 13.54
N LEU A 71 25.84 25.63 12.62
CA LEU A 71 26.78 24.71 11.98
C LEU A 71 27.89 25.46 11.24
N TYR A 72 27.55 26.50 10.47
CA TYR A 72 28.57 27.30 9.78
C TYR A 72 29.44 28.14 10.72
N THR A 73 28.98 28.45 11.93
CA THR A 73 29.77 29.12 12.96
C THR A 73 30.72 28.14 13.66
N ILE A 74 30.27 26.91 13.91
CA ILE A 74 31.03 25.90 14.67
C ILE A 74 32.00 25.13 13.77
N ALA A 75 31.65 24.87 12.50
CA ALA A 75 32.46 24.05 11.60
C ALA A 75 33.92 24.53 11.46
N PRO A 76 34.21 25.84 11.30
CA PRO A 76 35.59 26.32 11.25
C PRO A 76 36.42 26.02 12.51
N LEU A 77 35.78 25.81 13.67
CA LEU A 77 36.47 25.56 14.95
C LEU A 77 36.96 24.11 15.09
N GLN A 78 36.42 23.19 14.30
CA GLN A 78 36.68 21.75 14.41
C GLN A 78 37.82 21.28 13.49
N GLU A 79 38.38 22.17 12.67
CA GLU A 79 39.52 21.90 11.75
C GLU A 79 39.41 20.61 10.93
N ARG A 80 38.19 20.24 10.49
CA ARG A 80 37.95 19.08 9.63
C ARG A 80 37.94 19.48 8.15
N ASN A 81 38.04 18.50 7.27
CA ASN A 81 37.83 18.76 5.84
C ASN A 81 36.33 18.88 5.56
N TYR A 82 35.90 19.97 4.94
CA TYR A 82 34.49 20.24 4.66
C TYR A 82 34.24 20.39 3.16
N VAL A 83 33.07 19.91 2.72
CA VAL A 83 32.49 20.23 1.42
C VAL A 83 31.23 21.02 1.68
N VAL A 84 31.27 22.33 1.43
CA VAL A 84 30.09 23.19 1.55
C VAL A 84 29.35 23.14 0.22
N MET A 85 28.18 22.52 0.21
CA MET A 85 27.38 22.36 -1.00
C MET A 85 26.10 23.18 -0.91
N GLU A 86 26.06 24.27 -1.69
CA GLU A 86 24.86 25.04 -1.99
C GLU A 86 24.88 25.44 -3.47
N VAL A 87 23.80 25.26 -4.22
CA VAL A 87 23.78 25.50 -5.66
C VAL A 87 23.79 27.00 -5.95
N LYS A 88 22.85 27.75 -5.36
CA LYS A 88 22.73 29.20 -5.58
C LYS A 88 23.99 29.95 -5.15
N SER A 89 24.42 29.75 -3.91
CA SER A 89 25.52 30.52 -3.32
C SER A 89 26.88 30.22 -3.93
N ASN A 90 27.06 29.05 -4.54
CA ASN A 90 28.28 28.75 -5.29
C ASN A 90 28.31 29.42 -6.67
N LEU A 91 27.16 29.69 -7.30
CA LEU A 91 27.08 30.41 -8.57
C LEU A 91 27.28 31.91 -8.38
N MET A 92 26.79 32.48 -7.29
CA MET A 92 26.96 33.91 -6.97
C MET A 92 28.36 34.20 -6.41
N GLU A 93 29.13 35.07 -7.06
CA GLU A 93 30.51 35.36 -6.64
C GLU A 93 30.60 35.97 -5.24
N GLU A 94 29.71 36.90 -4.92
CA GLU A 94 29.68 37.58 -3.62
C GLU A 94 29.39 36.60 -2.49
N GLU A 95 28.36 35.75 -2.66
CA GLU A 95 27.97 34.75 -1.67
C GLU A 95 29.10 33.71 -1.45
N ARG A 96 29.76 33.29 -2.52
CA ARG A 96 30.90 32.37 -2.45
C ARG A 96 32.09 32.97 -1.68
N LYS A 97 32.42 34.24 -1.93
CA LYS A 97 33.48 34.94 -1.17
C LYS A 97 33.10 35.06 0.30
N ALA A 98 31.85 35.43 0.60
CA ALA A 98 31.36 35.53 1.97
C ALA A 98 31.41 34.17 2.70
N MET A 99 31.11 33.07 2.01
CA MET A 99 31.20 31.74 2.58
C MET A 99 32.66 31.34 2.87
N LEU A 100 33.55 31.51 1.90
CA LEU A 100 34.98 31.24 2.08
C LEU A 100 35.62 32.11 3.17
N ALA A 101 35.14 33.33 3.40
CA ALA A 101 35.63 34.21 4.47
C ALA A 101 35.42 33.63 5.88
N ARG A 102 34.41 32.77 6.08
CA ARG A 102 34.15 32.14 7.38
C ARG A 102 35.20 31.11 7.79
N PHE A 103 35.95 30.58 6.82
CA PHE A 103 37.02 29.63 7.07
C PHE A 103 38.38 30.36 7.07
N PRO A 104 39.09 30.42 8.21
CA PRO A 104 40.39 31.09 8.29
C PRO A 104 41.43 30.42 7.41
N SER A 105 42.17 31.19 6.62
CA SER A 105 43.23 30.64 5.75
C SER A 105 44.40 30.01 6.53
N ALA A 106 44.52 30.32 7.82
CA ALA A 106 45.54 29.74 8.69
C ALA A 106 45.31 28.24 8.95
N SER A 107 44.04 27.83 9.08
CA SER A 107 43.67 26.43 9.35
C SER A 107 43.13 25.70 8.12
N PHE A 108 42.65 26.42 7.10
CA PHE A 108 41.95 25.84 5.95
C PHE A 108 42.54 26.25 4.60
N LYS A 109 42.74 25.25 3.74
CA LYS A 109 42.91 25.47 2.30
C LYS A 109 41.54 25.69 1.66
N LYS A 110 41.30 26.91 1.17
CA LYS A 110 40.03 27.31 0.57
C LYS A 110 40.04 27.08 -0.93
N VAL A 111 39.10 26.29 -1.42
CA VAL A 111 38.90 26.02 -2.84
C VAL A 111 37.43 26.21 -3.18
N ALA A 112 37.15 27.06 -4.16
CA ALA A 112 35.84 27.25 -4.74
C ALA A 112 35.84 26.58 -6.12
N MET A 113 34.99 25.56 -6.30
CA MET A 113 34.86 24.87 -7.58
C MET A 113 33.48 25.14 -8.16
N VAL A 114 33.44 25.85 -9.30
CA VAL A 114 32.22 26.12 -10.04
C VAL A 114 32.33 25.41 -11.38
N THR A 115 31.53 24.37 -11.57
CA THR A 115 31.45 23.61 -12.82
C THR A 115 30.18 23.98 -13.56
N VAL A 116 30.32 24.39 -14.82
CA VAL A 116 29.23 24.69 -15.76
C VAL A 116 29.62 24.10 -17.11
N GLY A 117 28.68 23.41 -17.76
CA GLY A 117 28.91 22.74 -19.04
C GLY A 117 28.86 21.22 -18.94
N ASP A 118 29.29 20.54 -20.01
CA ASP A 118 29.18 19.09 -20.13
C ASP A 118 30.05 18.36 -19.09
N PRO A 119 29.47 17.42 -18.32
CA PRO A 119 30.23 16.65 -17.36
C PRO A 119 31.17 15.64 -18.04
N PRO A 120 32.27 15.25 -17.39
CA PRO A 120 33.15 14.19 -17.89
C PRO A 120 32.39 12.88 -18.16
N GLY A 121 32.82 12.13 -19.18
CA GLY A 121 32.13 10.89 -19.60
C GLY A 121 31.99 9.84 -18.49
N ASP A 122 32.99 9.70 -17.61
CA ASP A 122 32.91 8.82 -16.44
C ASP A 122 31.82 9.22 -15.46
N PHE A 123 31.64 10.51 -15.23
CA PHE A 123 30.59 11.03 -14.36
C PHE A 123 29.22 10.71 -14.96
N LYS A 124 29.04 10.98 -16.26
CA LYS A 124 27.78 10.73 -16.98
C LYS A 124 27.37 9.25 -16.89
N ARG A 125 28.29 8.32 -17.11
CA ARG A 125 28.02 6.87 -16.99
C ARG A 125 27.58 6.48 -15.58
N LYS A 126 28.25 7.00 -14.55
CA LYS A 126 27.90 6.70 -13.16
C LYS A 126 26.55 7.31 -12.76
N ALA A 127 26.30 8.55 -13.14
CA ALA A 127 25.02 9.21 -12.91
C ALA A 127 23.87 8.44 -13.59
N GLN A 128 24.07 8.00 -14.83
CA GLN A 128 23.11 7.15 -15.54
C GLN A 128 22.89 5.81 -14.83
N ALA A 129 23.95 5.15 -14.33
CA ALA A 129 23.82 3.89 -13.60
C ALA A 129 22.99 4.05 -12.31
N VAL A 130 23.23 5.12 -11.54
CA VAL A 130 22.44 5.44 -10.34
C VAL A 130 20.98 5.68 -10.71
N TYR A 131 20.73 6.51 -11.72
CA TYR A 131 19.36 6.82 -12.16
C TYR A 131 18.61 5.60 -12.69
N LEU A 132 19.30 4.70 -13.40
CA LEU A 132 18.73 3.43 -13.84
C LEU A 132 18.39 2.51 -12.67
N ALA A 133 19.26 2.45 -11.65
CA ALA A 133 19.00 1.68 -10.44
C ALA A 133 17.78 2.21 -9.67
N GLU A 134 17.67 3.52 -9.48
CA GLU A 134 16.50 4.17 -8.85
C GLU A 134 15.20 3.90 -9.63
N LYS A 135 15.25 3.98 -10.96
CA LYS A 135 14.12 3.62 -11.82
C LYS A 135 13.73 2.15 -11.68
N GLN A 136 14.71 1.26 -11.66
CA GLN A 136 14.44 -0.16 -11.49
C GLN A 136 13.82 -0.44 -10.11
N GLU A 137 14.31 0.19 -9.05
CA GLU A 137 13.77 0.03 -7.70
C GLU A 137 12.33 0.56 -7.60
N THR A 138 12.02 1.70 -8.21
CA THR A 138 10.64 2.24 -8.22
C THR A 138 9.69 1.35 -9.01
N LEU A 139 10.13 0.83 -10.17
CA LEU A 139 9.35 -0.14 -10.96
C LEU A 139 9.12 -1.44 -10.19
N ASN A 140 10.16 -2.01 -9.57
CA ASN A 140 10.06 -3.22 -8.77
C ASN A 140 9.05 -3.05 -7.62
N LYS A 141 9.14 -1.95 -6.86
CA LYS A 141 8.17 -1.64 -5.80
C LYS A 141 6.75 -1.50 -6.33
N SER A 142 6.56 -0.80 -7.45
CA SER A 142 5.23 -0.64 -8.05
C SER A 142 4.64 -1.99 -8.49
N HIS A 143 5.48 -2.88 -9.03
CA HIS A 143 5.08 -4.20 -9.47
C HIS A 143 4.75 -5.12 -8.28
N GLU A 144 5.53 -5.05 -7.20
CA GLU A 144 5.23 -5.75 -5.95
C GLU A 144 3.91 -5.30 -5.33
N LEU A 145 3.65 -3.98 -5.29
CA LEU A 145 2.37 -3.45 -4.83
C LEU A 145 1.20 -3.94 -5.70
N GLN A 146 1.35 -3.94 -7.03
CA GLN A 146 0.32 -4.47 -7.93
C GLN A 146 0.07 -5.97 -7.72
N LYS A 147 1.12 -6.76 -7.47
CA LYS A 147 0.98 -8.18 -7.14
C LYS A 147 0.20 -8.38 -5.85
N LEU A 148 0.54 -7.63 -4.80
CA LEU A 148 -0.17 -7.67 -3.51
C LEU A 148 -1.64 -7.24 -3.66
N GLU A 149 -1.93 -6.20 -4.43
CA GLU A 149 -3.31 -5.77 -4.70
C GLU A 149 -4.11 -6.82 -5.48
N LYS A 150 -3.51 -7.46 -6.49
CA LYS A 150 -4.14 -8.55 -7.24
C LYS A 150 -4.46 -9.73 -6.34
N LEU A 151 -3.52 -10.16 -5.49
CA LEU A 151 -3.74 -11.23 -4.51
C LEU A 151 -4.87 -10.87 -3.55
N ARG A 152 -4.84 -9.66 -2.98
CA ARG A 152 -5.89 -9.18 -2.08
C ARG A 152 -7.27 -9.14 -2.76
N LYS A 153 -7.34 -8.74 -4.03
CA LYS A 153 -8.60 -8.74 -4.79
C LYS A 153 -9.12 -10.15 -5.02
N LYS A 154 -8.24 -11.10 -5.38
CA LYS A 154 -8.61 -12.52 -5.53
C LYS A 154 -9.12 -13.10 -4.22
N GLU A 155 -8.46 -12.84 -3.09
CA GLU A 155 -8.91 -13.28 -1.77
C GLU A 155 -10.28 -12.72 -1.38
N LEU A 156 -10.50 -11.42 -1.62
CA LEU A 156 -11.80 -10.79 -1.37
C LEU A 156 -12.91 -11.34 -2.27
N GLU A 157 -12.60 -11.67 -3.53
CA GLU A 157 -13.55 -12.28 -4.45
C GLU A 157 -13.90 -13.71 -4.04
N LYS A 158 -12.89 -14.53 -3.70
CA LYS A 158 -13.10 -15.88 -3.14
C LYS A 158 -13.94 -15.84 -1.87
N ALA A 159 -13.65 -14.93 -0.95
CA ALA A 159 -14.44 -14.74 0.27
C ALA A 159 -15.88 -14.30 -0.02
N LYS A 160 -16.11 -13.43 -1.01
CA LYS A 160 -17.46 -13.02 -1.44
C LYS A 160 -18.24 -14.17 -2.04
N LYS A 161 -17.64 -14.93 -2.96
CA LYS A 161 -18.27 -16.12 -3.56
C LYS A 161 -18.64 -17.16 -2.49
N GLN A 162 -17.75 -17.45 -1.54
CA GLN A 162 -18.04 -18.35 -0.43
C GLN A 162 -19.15 -17.82 0.49
N ALA A 163 -19.14 -16.53 0.82
CA ALA A 163 -20.19 -15.91 1.62
C ALA A 163 -21.56 -15.97 0.91
N GLU A 164 -21.60 -15.74 -0.41
CA GLU A 164 -22.84 -15.84 -1.19
C GLU A 164 -23.35 -17.29 -1.31
N LYS A 165 -22.46 -18.26 -1.60
CA LYS A 165 -22.79 -19.70 -1.59
C LYS A 165 -23.36 -20.09 -0.20
N SER A 166 -22.72 -19.66 0.89
CA SER A 166 -23.21 -19.94 2.26
C SER A 166 -24.55 -19.27 2.58
N ARG A 167 -24.79 -18.03 2.10
CA ARG A 167 -26.07 -17.32 2.29
C ARG A 167 -27.20 -18.01 1.53
N LYS A 168 -26.96 -18.42 0.28
CA LYS A 168 -27.93 -19.15 -0.54
C LYS A 168 -28.27 -20.52 0.08
N LYS A 169 -27.26 -21.26 0.58
CA LYS A 169 -27.47 -22.51 1.33
C LYS A 169 -28.28 -22.28 2.61
N ALA A 170 -27.97 -21.25 3.39
CA ALA A 170 -28.72 -20.91 4.61
C ALA A 170 -30.17 -20.47 4.32
N GLU A 171 -30.41 -19.67 3.27
CA GLU A 171 -31.76 -19.24 2.86
C GLU A 171 -32.61 -20.44 2.39
N ARG A 172 -32.03 -21.35 1.59
CA ARG A 172 -32.70 -22.61 1.18
C ARG A 172 -33.06 -23.47 2.39
N GLU A 173 -32.14 -23.65 3.34
CA GLU A 173 -32.38 -24.43 4.55
C GLU A 173 -33.45 -23.81 5.45
N GLN A 174 -33.45 -22.48 5.61
CA GLN A 174 -34.50 -21.76 6.34
C GLN A 174 -35.86 -21.89 5.66
N LYS A 175 -35.93 -21.77 4.33
CA LYS A 175 -37.17 -21.95 3.57
C LYS A 175 -37.72 -23.37 3.73
N ARG A 176 -36.85 -24.39 3.69
CA ARG A 176 -37.25 -25.80 3.92
C ARG A 176 -37.79 -26.01 5.33
N LYS A 177 -37.11 -25.47 6.36
CA LYS A 177 -37.56 -25.55 7.76
C LYS A 177 -38.90 -24.83 7.98
N LEU A 178 -39.11 -23.66 7.35
CA LEU A 178 -40.37 -22.93 7.43
C LEU A 178 -41.52 -23.67 6.74
N GLU A 179 -41.27 -24.31 5.60
CA GLU A 179 -42.28 -25.11 4.89
C GLU A 179 -42.64 -26.39 5.67
N GLU A 180 -41.65 -27.08 6.24
CA GLU A 180 -41.89 -28.23 7.14
C GLU A 180 -42.64 -27.83 8.40
N ALA A 181 -42.30 -26.70 9.02
CA ALA A 181 -43.04 -26.17 10.17
C ALA A 181 -44.48 -25.81 9.79
N ARG A 182 -44.71 -25.21 8.62
CA ARG A 182 -46.05 -24.87 8.14
C ARG A 182 -46.90 -26.12 7.85
N LYS A 183 -46.30 -27.17 7.27
CA LYS A 183 -46.97 -28.46 7.05
C LYS A 183 -47.32 -29.14 8.37
N LYS A 184 -46.42 -29.16 9.36
CA LYS A 184 -46.71 -29.69 10.70
C LYS A 184 -47.84 -28.91 11.38
N LEU A 185 -47.84 -27.59 11.27
CA LEU A 185 -48.87 -26.74 11.87
C LEU A 185 -50.23 -26.87 11.17
N GLU A 186 -50.26 -27.15 9.86
CA GLU A 186 -51.50 -27.51 9.15
C GLU A 186 -51.98 -28.92 9.51
N GLU A 187 -51.09 -29.92 9.62
CA GLU A 187 -51.46 -31.26 10.09
C GLU A 187 -51.99 -31.24 11.52
N ASP A 188 -51.36 -30.49 12.42
CA ASP A 188 -51.81 -30.36 13.81
C ASP A 188 -53.16 -29.64 13.86
N LYS A 189 -53.38 -28.59 13.05
CA LYS A 189 -54.71 -27.95 12.92
C LYS A 189 -55.76 -28.87 12.31
N LYS A 190 -55.40 -29.75 11.38
CA LYS A 190 -56.32 -30.72 10.78
C LYS A 190 -56.70 -31.81 11.78
N LYS A 191 -55.74 -32.28 12.58
CA LYS A 191 -55.96 -33.21 13.69
C LYS A 191 -56.77 -32.59 14.84
N GLU A 192 -56.55 -31.30 15.13
CA GLU A 192 -57.31 -30.56 16.14
C GLU A 192 -58.73 -30.23 15.65
N ALA A 193 -58.92 -29.96 14.35
CA ALA A 193 -60.23 -29.83 13.72
C ALA A 193 -60.99 -31.17 13.61
N GLU A 194 -60.30 -32.29 13.35
CA GLU A 194 -60.89 -33.65 13.43
C GLU A 194 -61.21 -34.07 14.87
N ALA A 195 -60.39 -33.65 15.86
CA ALA A 195 -60.69 -33.86 17.27
C ALA A 195 -61.87 -32.98 17.75
N ALA A 196 -62.01 -31.76 17.23
CA ALA A 196 -63.14 -30.88 17.51
C ALA A 196 -64.43 -31.27 16.76
N ALA A 197 -64.32 -31.87 15.57
CA ALA A 197 -65.44 -32.47 14.85
C ALA A 197 -65.87 -33.85 15.40
N GLY A 198 -65.12 -34.40 16.35
CA GLY A 198 -65.40 -35.66 17.04
C GLY A 198 -66.52 -35.60 18.09
N GLU A 199 -67.17 -34.45 18.31
CA GLU A 199 -68.31 -34.36 19.26
C GLU A 199 -69.68 -34.07 18.65
N GLU A 200 -69.83 -33.86 17.34
CA GLU A 200 -71.15 -33.83 16.69
C GLU A 200 -71.10 -34.29 15.23
N ALA A 201 -71.38 -35.58 15.00
CA ALA A 201 -72.22 -36.12 13.91
C ALA A 201 -71.86 -37.58 13.62
N LYS A 202 -72.63 -38.50 14.23
CA LYS A 202 -73.00 -39.74 13.55
C LYS A 202 -73.85 -39.33 12.34
N ASP A 203 -73.36 -39.53 11.12
CA ASP A 203 -73.96 -40.45 10.14
C ASP A 203 -73.22 -40.37 8.79
N GLY A 204 -73.15 -41.51 8.07
CA GLY A 204 -72.91 -41.52 6.62
C GLY A 204 -71.47 -41.75 6.16
N ALA A 205 -70.89 -42.90 6.49
CA ALA A 205 -69.73 -43.43 5.77
C ALA A 205 -70.19 -44.08 4.45
N GLU A 206 -69.92 -43.45 3.31
CA GLU A 206 -69.49 -44.16 2.10
C GLU A 206 -68.92 -43.22 1.04
N ALA A 207 -67.89 -43.69 0.34
CA ALA A 207 -67.28 -43.17 -0.88
C ALA A 207 -66.32 -41.96 -0.77
N LYS A 208 -65.02 -42.26 -0.62
CA LYS A 208 -63.98 -41.98 -1.64
C LYS A 208 -62.58 -42.39 -1.14
N LYS A 209 -62.29 -43.68 -1.26
CA LYS A 209 -60.92 -44.22 -1.30
C LYS A 209 -60.56 -44.39 -2.79
N GLU A 210 -60.14 -43.34 -3.48
CA GLU A 210 -59.49 -43.49 -4.80
C GLU A 210 -58.85 -42.21 -5.36
N GLU A 211 -58.10 -41.43 -4.57
CA GLU A 211 -57.32 -40.31 -5.15
C GLU A 211 -56.04 -39.96 -4.39
N GLU A 212 -55.41 -40.93 -3.72
CA GLU A 212 -54.18 -40.67 -2.94
C GLU A 212 -52.94 -41.43 -3.44
N ALA A 213 -53.05 -42.14 -4.56
CA ALA A 213 -51.95 -42.91 -5.15
C ALA A 213 -51.19 -42.19 -6.29
N LYS A 214 -51.65 -41.02 -6.76
CA LYS A 214 -51.03 -40.31 -7.90
C LYS A 214 -50.14 -39.11 -7.55
N THR A 215 -50.10 -38.70 -6.30
CA THR A 215 -49.39 -37.49 -5.86
C THR A 215 -48.07 -37.76 -5.15
N ALA A 216 -47.78 -39.03 -4.83
CA ALA A 216 -46.52 -39.44 -4.21
C ALA A 216 -45.41 -39.70 -5.26
N GLU A 217 -45.76 -40.24 -6.42
CA GLU A 217 -44.78 -40.63 -7.46
C GLU A 217 -44.16 -39.41 -8.17
N LYS A 218 -44.90 -38.30 -8.26
CA LYS A 218 -44.41 -37.07 -8.93
C LYS A 218 -43.46 -36.22 -8.09
N LYS A 219 -43.27 -36.55 -6.81
CA LYS A 219 -42.46 -35.76 -5.86
C LYS A 219 -41.08 -36.35 -5.58
N GLU A 220 -40.85 -37.58 -6.01
CA GLU A 220 -39.57 -38.28 -5.86
C GLU A 220 -38.66 -38.10 -7.10
N GLU A 221 -39.24 -37.88 -8.28
CA GLU A 221 -38.51 -37.58 -9.53
C GLU A 221 -37.88 -36.16 -9.52
N GLU A 222 -38.62 -35.12 -9.11
CA GLU A 222 -38.11 -33.74 -9.05
C GLU A 222 -36.96 -33.54 -8.06
N LYS A 223 -36.84 -34.42 -7.05
CA LYS A 223 -35.80 -34.31 -6.03
C LYS A 223 -34.48 -34.98 -6.41
N LYS A 224 -34.46 -35.75 -7.49
CA LYS A 224 -33.28 -36.45 -8.00
C LYS A 224 -32.61 -35.70 -9.15
N GLU A 225 -33.36 -34.93 -9.93
CA GLU A 225 -32.78 -34.07 -10.98
C GLU A 225 -32.05 -32.83 -10.43
N GLU A 226 -32.46 -32.27 -9.27
CA GLU A 226 -31.76 -31.10 -8.69
C GLU A 226 -30.44 -31.42 -7.95
N ASP A 227 -30.21 -32.67 -7.55
CA ASP A 227 -28.96 -33.09 -6.86
C ASP A 227 -27.84 -33.43 -7.86
N ASP A 228 -28.19 -33.85 -9.09
CA ASP A 228 -27.22 -34.23 -10.14
C ASP A 228 -26.65 -33.00 -10.88
N ASP A 229 -27.43 -31.90 -10.97
CA ASP A 229 -27.00 -30.62 -11.59
C ASP A 229 -26.04 -29.81 -10.68
N GLU A 230 -26.04 -30.03 -9.36
CA GLU A 230 -25.10 -29.36 -8.43
C GLU A 230 -23.72 -30.03 -8.37
N ASP A 231 -23.59 -31.31 -8.72
CA ASP A 231 -22.31 -32.05 -8.70
C ASP A 231 -21.50 -31.81 -10.00
N VAL A 232 -22.16 -31.54 -11.13
CA VAL A 232 -21.51 -31.30 -12.44
C VAL A 232 -20.89 -29.90 -12.54
N GLU A 233 -21.47 -28.87 -11.89
CA GLU A 233 -20.88 -27.52 -11.85
C GLU A 233 -19.64 -27.43 -10.94
N GLU A 234 -19.44 -28.37 -10.00
CA GLU A 234 -18.30 -28.35 -9.08
C GLU A 234 -17.03 -28.99 -9.71
N GLU A 235 -17.16 -29.91 -10.67
CA GLU A 235 -16.03 -30.51 -11.40
C GLU A 235 -15.51 -29.64 -12.57
N GLU A 236 -16.36 -28.89 -13.29
CA GLU A 236 -15.91 -28.06 -14.42
C GLU A 236 -15.15 -26.77 -13.99
N GLU A 237 -15.38 -26.24 -12.78
CA GLU A 237 -14.63 -25.07 -12.27
C GLU A 237 -13.23 -25.41 -11.72
N GLU A 238 -12.91 -26.68 -11.42
CA GLU A 238 -11.56 -27.07 -10.98
C GLU A 238 -10.58 -27.27 -12.16
N GLU A 239 -11.05 -27.57 -13.38
CA GLU A 239 -10.16 -27.76 -14.55
C GLU A 239 -9.70 -26.45 -15.21
N GLU A 240 -10.36 -25.31 -14.98
CA GLU A 240 -9.93 -24.01 -15.54
C GLU A 240 -8.82 -23.29 -14.72
N ASP A 241 -8.42 -23.85 -13.56
CA ASP A 241 -7.46 -23.22 -12.64
C ASP A 241 -5.98 -23.68 -12.86
N ASP A 242 -5.69 -24.52 -13.88
CA ASP A 242 -4.37 -25.15 -14.11
C ASP A 242 -3.63 -24.79 -15.43
N ASP A 243 -4.05 -23.77 -16.21
CA ASP A 243 -3.33 -23.27 -17.42
C ASP A 243 -2.83 -21.80 -17.33
#